data_AF-A0A4U2PNT1-F1
#
_entry.id   AF-A0A4U2PNT1-F1
#
_cell.length_a   1.000
_cell.length_b   1.000
_cell.length_c   1.000
_cell.angle_alpha   90.00
_cell.angle_beta   90.00
_cell.angle_gamma   90.00
#
_symmetry.space_group_name_H-M   'P 1'
#
loop_
_entity.id
_entity.type
_entity.pdbx_description
1 polymer ?
#
loop_
_entity_poly.entity_id
_entity_poly.type
_entity_poly.pdbx_seq_one_letter_code
_entity_poly.pdbx_strand_id
1 'polypeptide(L)'
;MELSYYFYTHFQTREETDEFLISQARKVMEDNVDLKISRQEESEDGEGDTLDFSCKSFGVSTNLHFVQDISKEYDLNVNFGLWVTIYPGGDLKLIQFIGNLLSGTKGNAILLDENYNKVLERRSESLTVNNYFFDGDFSKLGLSYVNGIYQKFVLQIDINKSGDIIQILKPKIIDIANDCIHEGKVNLVEDPDIRSEFGICWNDFKIDVQKGAQSINNVGQVINVSGGHIYTDQHDPRLKVMMNFFKRVIERLEGDCKLSVIKGYLIKDYKEIVLMERKEDIITVNKNAVEKCLLYEVGLS
;
A
#
# COMPACT_ATOMS: atom_id res chain seq x y z
N MET A 1 6.23 -5.76 -16.66
CA MET A 1 5.63 -5.49 -15.33
C MET A 1 6.11 -4.12 -14.94
N GLU A 2 5.21 -3.23 -14.55
CA GLU A 2 5.54 -1.87 -14.15
C GLU A 2 5.58 -1.75 -12.63
N LEU A 3 6.59 -1.08 -12.11
CA LEU A 3 6.76 -0.77 -10.69
C LEU A 3 7.14 0.70 -10.51
N SER A 4 6.87 1.22 -9.32
CA SER A 4 7.31 2.56 -8.91
C SER A 4 8.19 2.46 -7.67
N TYR A 5 9.40 3.01 -7.73
CA TYR A 5 10.34 3.03 -6.61
C TYR A 5 10.55 4.47 -6.12
N TYR A 6 10.22 4.73 -4.86
CA TYR A 6 10.44 6.03 -4.23
C TYR A 6 11.43 5.90 -3.10
N PHE A 7 12.35 6.85 -3.00
CA PHE A 7 13.40 6.82 -1.98
C PHE A 7 13.84 8.21 -1.56
N TYR A 8 14.48 8.26 -0.39
CA TYR A 8 15.21 9.43 0.05
C TYR A 8 16.61 9.43 -0.57
N THR A 9 16.92 10.49 -1.31
CA THR A 9 18.27 10.83 -1.71
C THR A 9 18.82 11.97 -0.85
N HIS A 10 20.10 11.85 -0.50
CA HIS A 10 20.87 12.87 0.21
C HIS A 10 21.73 13.73 -0.74
N PHE A 11 21.73 13.40 -2.04
CA PHE A 11 22.44 14.16 -3.07
C PHE A 11 21.85 15.56 -3.18
N GLN A 12 22.71 16.55 -3.41
CA GLN A 12 22.33 17.96 -3.47
C GLN A 12 21.90 18.37 -4.86
N THR A 13 22.43 17.70 -5.89
CA THR A 13 22.10 18.02 -7.28
C THR A 13 21.46 16.85 -8.02
N ARG A 14 20.82 17.18 -9.14
CA ARG A 14 20.20 16.20 -10.00
C ARG A 14 21.25 15.31 -10.68
N GLU A 15 22.36 15.89 -11.11
CA GLU A 15 23.46 15.20 -11.76
C GLU A 15 24.10 14.16 -10.84
N GLU A 16 24.29 14.49 -9.56
CA GLU A 16 24.79 13.53 -8.56
C GLU A 16 23.86 12.31 -8.43
N THR A 17 22.55 12.56 -8.44
CA THR A 17 21.54 11.48 -8.38
C THR A 17 21.58 10.64 -9.65
N ASP A 18 21.63 11.26 -10.82
CA ASP A 18 21.69 10.58 -12.11
C ASP A 18 22.95 9.72 -12.26
N GLU A 19 24.12 10.26 -11.90
CA GLU A 19 25.39 9.53 -11.89
C GLU A 19 25.35 8.34 -10.92
N PHE A 20 24.75 8.54 -9.74
CA PHE A 20 24.53 7.47 -8.78
C PHE A 20 23.65 6.35 -9.38
N LEU A 21 22.51 6.68 -9.98
CA LEU A 21 21.59 5.71 -10.59
C LEU A 21 22.28 4.92 -11.71
N ILE A 22 22.96 5.61 -12.64
CA ILE A 22 23.69 4.98 -13.75
C ILE A 22 24.79 4.06 -13.21
N SER A 23 25.53 4.49 -12.18
CA SER A 23 26.57 3.67 -11.58
C SER A 23 26.02 2.39 -10.93
N GLN A 24 24.87 2.47 -10.24
CA GLN A 24 24.22 1.28 -9.68
C GLN A 24 23.68 0.35 -10.77
N ALA A 25 23.14 0.90 -11.86
CA ALA A 25 22.70 0.12 -13.01
C ALA A 25 23.87 -0.63 -13.67
N ARG A 26 25.01 0.04 -13.86
CA ARG A 26 26.22 -0.58 -14.43
C ARG A 26 26.74 -1.75 -13.59
N LYS A 27 26.70 -1.66 -12.25
CA LYS A 27 27.11 -2.75 -11.36
C LYS A 27 26.32 -4.05 -11.55
N VAL A 28 25.06 -3.95 -11.99
CA VAL A 28 24.19 -5.12 -12.24
C VAL A 28 24.39 -5.69 -13.64
N MET A 29 24.89 -4.87 -14.56
CA MET A 29 24.97 -5.20 -15.98
C MET A 29 26.30 -5.85 -16.39
N GLU A 30 27.23 -6.07 -15.44
CA GLU A 30 28.54 -6.73 -15.59
C GLU A 30 29.20 -6.44 -16.95
N ASP A 31 29.98 -5.36 -17.02
CA ASP A 31 30.91 -4.96 -18.09
C ASP A 31 30.67 -5.60 -19.49
N ASN A 32 29.80 -4.95 -20.28
CA ASN A 32 29.60 -5.02 -21.76
C ASN A 32 28.16 -5.24 -22.25
N VAL A 33 27.14 -4.67 -21.60
CA VAL A 33 25.77 -4.70 -22.12
C VAL A 33 25.26 -3.30 -22.45
N ASP A 34 24.52 -3.21 -23.57
CA ASP A 34 23.82 -2.04 -24.14
C ASP A 34 22.91 -1.31 -23.12
N LEU A 35 23.50 -0.62 -22.14
CA LEU A 35 22.77 0.34 -21.31
C LEU A 35 22.50 1.56 -22.19
N LYS A 36 21.27 1.66 -22.69
CA LYS A 36 20.82 2.86 -23.40
C LYS A 36 20.50 3.92 -22.36
N ILE A 37 21.06 5.10 -22.52
CA ILE A 37 20.84 6.24 -21.63
C ILE A 37 20.31 7.39 -22.49
N SER A 38 19.24 8.02 -22.03
CA SER A 38 18.68 9.24 -22.60
C SER A 38 18.49 10.24 -21.47
N ARG A 39 18.81 11.51 -21.74
CA ARG A 39 18.53 12.64 -20.84
C ARG A 39 17.67 13.62 -21.62
N GLN A 40 16.56 14.06 -21.03
CA GLN A 40 15.77 15.15 -21.56
C GLN A 40 15.78 16.28 -20.55
N GLU A 41 16.19 17.46 -21.01
CA GLU A 41 16.08 18.70 -20.25
C GLU A 41 14.66 19.24 -20.37
N GLU A 42 14.23 19.97 -19.33
CA GLU A 42 12.91 20.56 -19.17
C GLU A 42 12.41 21.22 -20.47
N SER A 43 11.27 20.74 -20.97
CA SER A 43 10.64 21.30 -22.17
C SER A 43 9.87 22.58 -21.83
N GLU A 44 9.56 23.42 -22.84
CA GLU A 44 8.74 24.62 -22.65
C GLU A 44 7.33 24.30 -22.08
N ASP A 45 6.91 23.03 -22.11
CA ASP A 45 5.65 22.52 -21.58
C ASP A 45 5.72 22.11 -20.10
N GLY A 46 6.86 22.31 -19.42
CA GLY A 46 7.01 22.13 -17.97
C GLY A 46 7.13 20.67 -17.51
N GLU A 47 7.45 19.75 -18.42
CA GLU A 47 7.88 18.39 -18.05
C GLU A 47 9.33 18.47 -17.58
N GLY A 48 9.57 18.34 -16.28
CA GLY A 48 10.89 18.50 -15.66
C GLY A 48 11.94 17.48 -16.15
N ASP A 49 13.21 17.72 -15.82
CA ASP A 49 14.34 16.90 -16.28
C ASP A 49 14.16 15.39 -16.01
N THR A 50 14.27 14.58 -17.07
CA THR A 50 14.18 13.13 -17.00
C THR A 50 15.49 12.45 -17.39
N LEU A 51 15.82 11.39 -16.65
CA LEU A 51 16.84 10.43 -16.99
C LEU A 51 16.14 9.11 -17.26
N ASP A 52 16.31 8.60 -18.48
CA ASP A 52 15.90 7.27 -18.86
C ASP A 52 17.14 6.39 -19.06
N PHE A 53 17.12 5.20 -18.49
CA PHE A 53 18.08 4.17 -18.85
C PHE A 53 17.42 2.81 -18.95
N SER A 54 17.85 2.02 -19.94
CA SER A 54 17.29 0.69 -20.17
C SER A 54 18.33 -0.30 -20.62
N CYS A 55 18.04 -1.56 -20.32
CA CYS A 55 18.81 -2.71 -20.75
C CYS A 55 17.88 -3.85 -21.16
N LYS A 56 18.42 -5.05 -21.44
CA LYS A 56 17.59 -6.21 -21.81
C LYS A 56 16.70 -6.75 -20.67
N SER A 57 16.99 -6.39 -19.41
CA SER A 57 16.30 -6.92 -18.23
C SER A 57 15.28 -5.95 -17.65
N PHE A 58 15.58 -4.66 -17.63
CA PHE A 58 14.66 -3.64 -17.12
C PHE A 58 14.96 -2.27 -17.74
N GLY A 59 13.96 -1.38 -17.70
CA GLY A 59 14.06 0.04 -17.99
C GLY A 59 13.70 0.85 -16.75
N VAL A 60 14.29 2.03 -16.62
CA VAL A 60 14.04 2.99 -15.55
C VAL A 60 13.90 4.38 -16.15
N SER A 61 12.88 5.10 -15.73
CA SER A 61 12.69 6.52 -15.97
C SER A 61 12.59 7.23 -14.64
N THR A 62 13.31 8.32 -14.44
CA THR A 62 13.16 9.13 -13.23
C THR A 62 11.85 9.89 -13.26
N ASN A 63 11.10 9.83 -12.16
CA ASN A 63 9.81 10.48 -12.05
C ASN A 63 9.72 11.22 -10.71
N LEU A 64 9.59 12.55 -10.76
CA LEU A 64 9.35 13.37 -9.57
C LEU A 64 7.85 13.62 -9.32
N HIS A 65 6.97 13.26 -10.25
CA HIS A 65 5.54 13.29 -10.05
C HIS A 65 5.13 12.35 -8.91
N PHE A 66 4.12 12.76 -8.15
CA PHE A 66 3.53 12.03 -7.03
C PHE A 66 4.46 11.76 -5.84
N VAL A 67 5.73 12.15 -5.84
CA VAL A 67 6.64 11.94 -4.70
C VAL A 67 6.05 12.49 -3.39
N GLN A 68 5.44 13.68 -3.44
CA GLN A 68 4.78 14.28 -2.28
C GLN A 68 3.52 13.52 -1.85
N ASP A 69 2.76 13.00 -2.80
CA ASP A 69 1.53 12.25 -2.52
C ASP A 69 1.87 10.90 -1.90
N ILE A 70 2.87 10.20 -2.44
CA ILE A 70 3.42 8.96 -1.88
C ILE A 70 4.02 9.21 -0.51
N SER A 71 4.77 10.31 -0.33
CA SER A 71 5.34 10.67 0.96
C SER A 71 4.26 10.82 2.04
N LYS A 72 3.12 11.45 1.70
CA LYS A 72 1.96 11.61 2.59
C LYS A 72 1.20 10.31 2.79
N GLU A 73 0.87 9.61 1.72
CA GLU A 73 0.03 8.41 1.73
C GLU A 73 0.68 7.28 2.54
N TYR A 74 1.99 7.11 2.40
CA TYR A 74 2.73 6.05 3.07
C TYR A 74 3.44 6.52 4.35
N ASP A 75 3.31 7.80 4.72
CA ASP A 75 4.07 8.43 5.81
C ASP A 75 5.57 8.09 5.72
N LEU A 76 6.18 8.41 4.58
CA LEU A 76 7.59 8.18 4.32
C LEU A 76 8.26 9.48 3.86
N ASN A 77 9.38 9.83 4.49
CA ASN A 77 10.26 10.88 3.97
C ASN A 77 11.01 10.38 2.72
N VAL A 78 10.38 10.49 1.55
CA VAL A 78 10.98 10.26 0.23
C VAL A 78 10.97 11.55 -0.58
N ASN A 79 11.97 11.75 -1.42
CA ASN A 79 12.13 12.97 -2.22
C ASN A 79 12.51 12.70 -3.68
N PHE A 80 12.55 11.42 -4.08
CA PHE A 80 12.87 11.02 -5.44
C PHE A 80 12.06 9.78 -5.83
N GLY A 81 11.74 9.66 -7.13
CA GLY A 81 10.95 8.56 -7.66
C GLY A 81 11.53 8.02 -8.97
N LEU A 82 11.32 6.73 -9.20
CA LEU A 82 11.66 6.01 -10.41
C LEU A 82 10.43 5.24 -10.87
N TRP A 83 10.11 5.33 -12.16
CA TRP A 83 9.27 4.35 -12.83
C TRP A 83 10.16 3.26 -13.41
N VAL A 84 9.86 2.01 -13.11
CA VAL A 84 10.61 0.83 -13.51
C VAL A 84 9.74 -0.09 -14.37
N THR A 85 10.23 -0.44 -15.55
CA THR A 85 9.66 -1.48 -16.41
C THR A 85 10.53 -2.74 -16.34
N ILE A 86 9.94 -3.88 -16.02
CA ILE A 86 10.63 -5.18 -16.02
C ILE A 86 10.29 -5.96 -17.28
N TYR A 87 11.33 -6.37 -18.01
CA TYR A 87 11.24 -7.23 -19.18
C TYR A 87 11.29 -8.71 -18.77
N PRO A 88 10.83 -9.65 -19.63
CA PRO A 88 10.78 -11.07 -19.30
C PRO A 88 12.12 -11.63 -18.76
N GLY A 89 12.08 -12.25 -17.58
CA GLY A 89 13.27 -12.81 -16.91
C GLY A 89 14.18 -11.75 -16.26
N GLY A 90 13.73 -10.50 -16.16
CA GLY A 90 14.50 -9.38 -15.59
C GLY A 90 14.46 -9.27 -14.06
N ASP A 91 13.59 -10.02 -13.39
CA ASP A 91 13.27 -9.87 -11.96
C ASP A 91 14.52 -9.88 -11.07
N LEU A 92 15.37 -10.90 -11.21
CA LEU A 92 16.59 -11.04 -10.41
C LEU A 92 17.55 -9.86 -10.57
N LYS A 93 17.69 -9.33 -11.80
CA LYS A 93 18.55 -8.17 -12.06
C LYS A 93 17.94 -6.91 -11.48
N LEU A 94 16.62 -6.74 -11.57
CA LEU A 94 15.99 -5.61 -10.92
C LEU A 94 16.18 -5.67 -9.40
N ILE A 95 15.96 -6.82 -8.76
CA ILE A 95 16.13 -6.96 -7.30
C ILE A 95 17.56 -6.59 -6.90
N GLN A 96 18.56 -7.02 -7.67
CA GLN A 96 19.95 -6.63 -7.45
C GLN A 96 20.18 -5.13 -7.64
N PHE A 97 19.54 -4.51 -8.63
CA PHE A 97 19.59 -3.05 -8.84
C PHE A 97 18.99 -2.30 -7.65
N ILE A 98 17.81 -2.69 -7.18
CA ILE A 98 17.17 -2.11 -5.99
C ILE A 98 18.05 -2.32 -4.75
N GLY A 99 18.66 -3.50 -4.59
CA GLY A 99 19.63 -3.79 -3.53
C GLY A 99 20.83 -2.84 -3.54
N ASN A 100 21.38 -2.54 -4.73
CA ASN A 100 22.45 -1.56 -4.90
C ASN A 100 22.00 -0.14 -4.54
N LEU A 101 20.79 0.27 -4.96
CA LEU A 101 20.23 1.59 -4.60
C LEU A 101 20.06 1.72 -3.08
N LEU A 102 19.48 0.72 -2.43
CA LEU A 102 19.30 0.70 -0.99
C LEU A 102 20.66 0.72 -0.27
N SER A 103 21.64 -0.05 -0.72
CA SER A 103 22.99 -0.04 -0.12
C SER A 103 23.71 1.30 -0.26
N GLY A 104 23.45 2.03 -1.34
CA GLY A 104 24.07 3.33 -1.64
C GLY A 104 23.34 4.55 -1.09
N THR A 105 22.15 4.38 -0.50
CA THR A 105 21.31 5.47 0.03
C THR A 105 20.94 5.20 1.48
N LYS A 106 20.63 6.26 2.22
CA LYS A 106 20.10 6.19 3.60
C LYS A 106 18.67 6.71 3.64
N GLY A 107 17.94 6.37 4.69
CA GLY A 107 16.58 6.87 4.90
C GLY A 107 15.52 6.02 4.23
N ASN A 108 14.32 6.58 4.07
CA ASN A 108 13.16 5.80 3.69
C ASN A 108 13.18 5.40 2.22
N ALA A 109 12.60 4.25 1.91
CA ALA A 109 12.38 3.80 0.54
C ALA A 109 11.16 2.89 0.46
N ILE A 110 10.51 2.85 -0.70
CA ILE A 110 9.34 2.01 -0.95
C ILE A 110 9.31 1.61 -2.44
N LEU A 111 9.08 0.33 -2.70
CA LEU A 111 8.80 -0.20 -4.04
C LEU A 111 7.33 -0.59 -4.09
N LEU A 112 6.63 -0.11 -5.10
CA LEU A 112 5.21 -0.32 -5.32
C LEU A 112 4.98 -1.04 -6.65
N ASP A 113 3.98 -1.90 -6.71
CA ASP A 113 3.49 -2.47 -7.97
C ASP A 113 2.55 -1.51 -8.72
N GLU A 114 2.06 -1.92 -9.89
CA GLU A 114 1.13 -1.16 -10.73
C GLU A 114 -0.20 -0.80 -10.04
N ASN A 115 -0.56 -1.49 -8.96
CA ASN A 115 -1.75 -1.26 -8.15
C ASN A 115 -1.41 -0.57 -6.82
N TYR A 116 -0.22 0.04 -6.72
CA TYR A 116 0.30 0.69 -5.53
C TYR A 116 0.44 -0.24 -4.31
N ASN A 117 0.60 -1.55 -4.51
CA ASN A 117 0.89 -2.46 -3.40
C ASN A 117 2.38 -2.44 -3.06
N LYS A 118 2.70 -2.47 -1.76
CA LYS A 118 4.07 -2.56 -1.27
C LYS A 118 4.72 -3.89 -1.69
N VAL A 119 5.79 -3.79 -2.45
CA VAL A 119 6.72 -4.88 -2.76
C VAL A 119 7.85 -4.93 -1.73
N LEU A 120 8.39 -3.78 -1.36
CA LEU A 120 9.32 -3.63 -0.22
C LEU A 120 9.21 -2.22 0.38
N GLU A 121 9.61 -2.10 1.65
CA GLU A 121 9.69 -0.84 2.36
C GLU A 121 10.93 -0.83 3.26
N ARG A 122 11.70 0.25 3.19
CA ARG A 122 12.75 0.56 4.17
C ARG A 122 12.29 1.75 5.02
N ARG A 123 12.23 1.55 6.33
CA ARG A 123 12.08 2.61 7.32
C ARG A 123 13.32 2.66 8.18
N SER A 124 14.02 3.79 8.15
CA SER A 124 15.31 3.93 8.82
C SER A 124 16.28 2.81 8.38
N GLU A 125 16.70 1.92 9.29
CA GLU A 125 17.61 0.80 9.02
C GLU A 125 16.90 -0.55 8.83
N SER A 126 15.57 -0.59 8.95
CA SER A 126 14.80 -1.82 8.79
C SER A 126 14.27 -1.94 7.37
N LEU A 127 14.59 -3.06 6.71
CA LEU A 127 14.06 -3.42 5.41
C LEU A 127 13.10 -4.59 5.56
N THR A 128 11.92 -4.45 4.98
CA THR A 128 10.93 -5.50 5.00
C THR A 128 10.50 -5.76 3.54
N VAL A 129 10.29 -7.04 3.16
CA VAL A 129 9.89 -7.46 1.80
C VAL A 129 8.56 -8.23 1.78
N ASN A 130 7.81 -8.11 0.69
CA ASN A 130 6.57 -8.85 0.46
C ASN A 130 6.88 -10.22 -0.13
N ASN A 131 6.73 -11.28 0.66
CA ASN A 131 7.08 -12.65 0.28
C ASN A 131 6.22 -13.27 -0.84
N TYR A 132 5.22 -12.54 -1.35
CA TYR A 132 4.41 -12.96 -2.51
C TYR A 132 4.88 -12.33 -3.82
N PHE A 133 5.86 -11.43 -3.79
CA PHE A 133 6.44 -10.81 -4.98
C PHE A 133 7.75 -11.50 -5.35
N PHE A 134 8.08 -11.55 -6.65
CA PHE A 134 9.28 -12.23 -7.17
C PHE A 134 9.43 -13.69 -6.67
N ASP A 135 8.33 -14.44 -6.63
CA ASP A 135 8.28 -15.82 -6.09
C ASP A 135 8.82 -15.95 -4.65
N GLY A 136 8.85 -14.84 -3.90
CA GLY A 136 9.38 -14.75 -2.54
C GLY A 136 10.91 -14.76 -2.44
N ASP A 137 11.63 -14.77 -3.57
CA ASP A 137 13.09 -14.78 -3.58
C ASP A 137 13.68 -13.37 -3.69
N PHE A 138 13.91 -12.76 -2.53
CA PHE A 138 14.62 -11.49 -2.40
C PHE A 138 16.11 -11.66 -2.10
N SER A 139 16.69 -12.86 -2.26
CA SER A 139 18.09 -13.14 -1.91
C SER A 139 19.10 -12.26 -2.65
N LYS A 140 18.74 -11.76 -3.83
CA LYS A 140 19.57 -10.87 -4.65
C LYS A 140 19.60 -9.41 -4.18
N LEU A 141 18.82 -9.03 -3.16
CA LEU A 141 18.91 -7.70 -2.56
C LEU A 141 20.30 -7.43 -1.97
N GLY A 142 20.99 -8.49 -1.51
CA GLY A 142 22.29 -8.33 -0.82
C GLY A 142 22.19 -7.61 0.53
N LEU A 143 20.97 -7.50 1.09
CA LEU A 143 20.66 -6.82 2.34
C LEU A 143 19.86 -7.75 3.25
N SER A 144 20.00 -7.56 4.56
CA SER A 144 19.13 -8.23 5.53
C SER A 144 17.73 -7.65 5.45
N TYR A 145 16.72 -8.51 5.47
CA TYR A 145 15.33 -8.11 5.46
C TYR A 145 14.49 -9.05 6.32
N VAL A 146 13.30 -8.57 6.70
CA VAL A 146 12.25 -9.41 7.31
C VAL A 146 11.08 -9.56 6.35
N ASN A 147 10.36 -10.68 6.42
CA ASN A 147 9.16 -10.89 5.61
C ASN A 147 8.00 -10.11 6.23
N GLY A 148 7.43 -9.18 5.48
CA GLY A 148 6.19 -8.52 5.85
C GLY A 148 5.00 -9.38 5.46
N ILE A 149 4.00 -9.44 6.35
CA ILE A 149 2.75 -10.15 6.05
C ILE A 149 1.76 -9.12 5.51
N TYR A 150 1.59 -9.09 4.19
CA TYR A 150 0.59 -8.20 3.62
C TYR A 150 -0.82 -8.73 3.92
N GLN A 151 -1.61 -7.94 4.64
CA GLN A 151 -3.02 -8.20 4.92
C GLN A 151 -3.84 -6.94 4.66
N LYS A 152 -4.91 -7.07 3.89
CA LYS A 152 -5.97 -6.05 3.82
C LYS A 152 -7.19 -6.57 4.54
N PHE A 153 -7.66 -5.78 5.49
CA PHE A 153 -8.88 -6.07 6.21
C PHE A 153 -10.01 -5.30 5.55
N VAL A 154 -11.11 -5.99 5.29
CA VAL A 154 -12.29 -5.40 4.65
C VAL A 154 -13.51 -5.74 5.50
N LEU A 155 -14.11 -4.70 6.07
CA LEU A 155 -15.44 -4.77 6.65
C LEU A 155 -16.45 -4.35 5.59
N GLN A 156 -17.19 -5.32 5.08
CA GLN A 156 -18.31 -5.11 4.18
C GLN A 156 -19.60 -5.03 4.98
N ILE A 157 -20.44 -4.03 4.75
CA ILE A 157 -21.71 -3.82 5.44
C ILE A 157 -22.82 -3.63 4.40
N ASP A 158 -23.88 -4.44 4.49
CA ASP A 158 -25.09 -4.25 3.70
C ASP A 158 -26.06 -3.33 4.45
N ILE A 159 -26.31 -2.16 3.87
CA ILE A 159 -27.13 -1.13 4.48
C ILE A 159 -28.36 -0.91 3.64
N ASN A 160 -29.51 -1.17 4.24
CA ASN A 160 -30.81 -0.98 3.61
C ASN A 160 -31.22 0.51 3.64
N LYS A 161 -30.51 1.34 2.89
CA LYS A 161 -30.79 2.78 2.72
C LYS A 161 -30.71 3.18 1.25
N SER A 162 -31.62 4.08 0.87
CA SER A 162 -31.61 4.73 -0.45
C SER A 162 -30.82 6.04 -0.42
N GLY A 163 -30.41 6.52 -1.60
CA GLY A 163 -29.64 7.76 -1.75
C GLY A 163 -28.13 7.57 -1.80
N ASP A 164 -27.38 8.66 -1.65
CA ASP A 164 -25.91 8.63 -1.64
C ASP A 164 -25.40 8.15 -0.28
N ILE A 165 -25.19 6.84 -0.17
CA ILE A 165 -24.93 6.19 1.12
C ILE A 165 -23.65 6.67 1.79
N ILE A 166 -22.64 7.05 1.01
CA ILE A 166 -21.35 7.51 1.51
C ILE A 166 -21.52 8.87 2.17
N GLN A 167 -22.21 9.81 1.51
CA GLN A 167 -22.51 11.12 2.09
C GLN A 167 -23.40 11.01 3.33
N ILE A 168 -24.35 10.07 3.33
CA ILE A 168 -25.25 9.84 4.47
C ILE A 168 -24.48 9.34 5.70
N LEU A 169 -23.50 8.45 5.52
CA LEU A 169 -22.82 7.78 6.64
C LEU A 169 -21.52 8.44 7.04
N LYS A 170 -20.91 9.24 6.16
CA LYS A 170 -19.66 9.96 6.40
C LYS A 170 -19.62 10.67 7.76
N PRO A 171 -20.63 11.49 8.18
CA PRO A 171 -20.60 12.11 9.51
C PRO A 171 -20.53 11.09 10.65
N LYS A 172 -21.26 9.98 10.54
CA LYS A 172 -21.31 8.93 11.55
C LYS A 172 -20.01 8.14 11.61
N ILE A 173 -19.39 7.86 10.47
CA ILE A 173 -18.11 7.15 10.44
C ILE A 173 -16.99 8.04 11.00
N ILE A 174 -17.02 9.36 10.73
CA ILE A 174 -16.10 10.33 11.34
C ILE A 174 -16.25 10.38 12.86
N ASP A 175 -17.48 10.43 13.35
CA ASP A 175 -17.78 10.38 14.78
C ASP A 175 -17.21 9.11 15.43
N ILE A 176 -17.41 7.95 14.78
CA ILE A 176 -16.83 6.68 15.21
C ILE A 176 -15.30 6.72 15.24
N ALA A 177 -14.67 7.29 14.21
CA ALA A 177 -13.22 7.43 14.11
C ALA A 177 -12.66 8.28 15.26
N ASN A 178 -13.31 9.40 15.58
CA ASN A 178 -12.91 10.28 16.69
C ASN A 178 -13.04 9.59 18.06
N ASP A 179 -14.05 8.73 18.24
CA ASP A 179 -14.23 7.97 19.49
C ASP A 179 -13.20 6.85 19.69
N CYS A 180 -12.50 6.43 18.63
CA CYS A 180 -11.53 5.34 18.70
C CYS A 180 -10.12 5.78 19.13
N ILE A 181 -9.80 7.08 19.07
CA ILE A 181 -8.46 7.59 19.35
C ILE A 181 -8.56 8.77 20.33
N HIS A 182 -7.96 8.60 21.51
CA HIS A 182 -7.90 9.66 22.53
C HIS A 182 -6.81 10.71 22.26
N GLU A 183 -5.90 10.46 21.30
CA GLU A 183 -4.74 11.31 21.00
C GLU A 183 -4.71 11.69 19.51
N GLY A 184 -5.22 12.88 19.20
CA GLY A 184 -5.13 13.49 17.86
C GLY A 184 -6.46 13.55 17.10
N LYS A 185 -6.61 14.56 16.22
CA LYS A 185 -7.75 14.68 15.32
C LYS A 185 -7.55 13.80 14.10
N VAL A 186 -8.60 13.13 13.69
CA VAL A 186 -8.66 12.37 12.45
C VAL A 186 -8.56 13.31 11.25
N ASN A 187 -7.70 12.98 10.28
CA ASN A 187 -7.61 13.72 9.03
C ASN A 187 -8.47 13.05 7.95
N LEU A 188 -9.17 13.86 7.17
CA LEU A 188 -9.99 13.40 6.04
C LEU A 188 -9.23 13.60 4.74
N VAL A 189 -9.27 12.58 3.89
CA VAL A 189 -8.72 12.63 2.53
C VAL A 189 -9.87 12.39 1.57
N GLU A 190 -10.12 13.35 0.69
CA GLU A 190 -11.27 13.34 -0.21
C GLU A 190 -10.83 13.82 -1.58
N ASP A 191 -11.29 13.11 -2.62
CA ASP A 191 -11.29 13.65 -3.96
C ASP A 191 -12.61 14.42 -4.16
N PRO A 192 -12.56 15.74 -4.44
CA PRO A 192 -13.77 16.55 -4.62
C PRO A 192 -14.66 16.06 -5.77
N ASP A 193 -14.09 15.33 -6.74
CA ASP A 193 -14.78 14.80 -7.90
C ASP A 193 -15.36 13.40 -7.65
N ILE A 194 -14.93 12.69 -6.60
CA ILE A 194 -15.38 11.34 -6.27
C ILE A 194 -16.24 11.34 -5.00
N ARG A 195 -17.57 11.31 -5.18
CA ARG A 195 -18.53 11.29 -4.05
C ARG A 195 -18.77 9.92 -3.41
N SER A 196 -18.32 8.85 -4.09
CA SER A 196 -18.54 7.46 -3.70
C SER A 196 -17.50 6.90 -2.73
N GLU A 197 -16.54 7.72 -2.29
CA GLU A 197 -15.51 7.30 -1.34
C GLU A 197 -14.97 8.47 -0.52
N PHE A 198 -14.32 8.13 0.59
CA PHE A 198 -13.45 9.03 1.34
C PHE A 198 -12.45 8.22 2.17
N GLY A 199 -11.30 8.82 2.45
CA GLY A 199 -10.25 8.30 3.30
C GLY A 199 -10.28 8.92 4.70
N ILE A 200 -9.96 8.09 5.69
CA ILE A 200 -9.77 8.47 7.08
C ILE A 200 -8.32 8.15 7.45
N CYS A 201 -7.54 9.18 7.76
CA CYS A 201 -6.13 9.03 8.12
C CYS A 201 -5.92 9.23 9.62
N TRP A 202 -5.24 8.26 10.23
CA TRP A 202 -4.70 8.31 11.59
C TRP A 202 -3.20 8.10 11.54
N ASN A 203 -2.42 9.12 11.86
CA ASN A 203 -0.95 9.06 11.77
C ASN A 203 -0.51 8.48 10.41
N ASP A 204 0.11 7.29 10.43
CA ASP A 204 0.66 6.54 9.29
C ASP A 204 -0.30 5.48 8.70
N PHE A 205 -1.58 5.51 9.08
CA PHE A 205 -2.58 4.52 8.69
C PHE A 205 -3.81 5.16 8.04
N LYS A 206 -4.26 4.59 6.92
CA LYS A 206 -5.43 5.03 6.16
C LYS A 206 -6.51 3.96 6.16
N ILE A 207 -7.74 4.37 6.42
CA ILE A 207 -8.94 3.59 6.14
C ILE A 207 -9.68 4.23 4.98
N ASP A 208 -9.94 3.43 3.96
CA ASP A 208 -10.79 3.82 2.85
C ASP A 208 -12.22 3.37 3.12
N VAL A 209 -13.16 4.28 2.91
CA VAL A 209 -14.60 4.00 2.93
C VAL A 209 -15.12 4.22 1.52
N GLN A 210 -15.63 3.17 0.91
CA GLN A 210 -16.08 3.19 -0.49
C GLN A 210 -17.43 2.49 -0.65
N LYS A 211 -18.21 2.94 -1.63
CA LYS A 211 -19.41 2.23 -2.04
C LYS A 211 -19.01 0.89 -2.68
N GLY A 212 -19.48 -0.20 -2.12
CA GLY A 212 -19.25 -1.55 -2.64
C GLY A 212 -20.18 -1.90 -3.80
N ALA A 213 -19.78 -2.92 -4.57
CA ALA A 213 -20.65 -3.50 -5.60
C ALA A 213 -21.87 -4.17 -4.96
N GLN A 214 -23.06 -3.93 -5.53
CA GLN A 214 -24.25 -4.67 -5.14
C GLN A 214 -24.13 -6.13 -5.59
N SER A 215 -24.38 -7.08 -4.69
CA SER A 215 -24.50 -8.48 -5.07
C SER A 215 -25.90 -8.72 -5.66
N ILE A 216 -26.03 -9.73 -6.54
CA ILE A 216 -27.30 -10.10 -7.17
C ILE A 216 -28.39 -10.42 -6.13
N ASN A 217 -28.00 -10.74 -4.90
CA ASN A 217 -28.91 -11.10 -3.80
C ASN A 217 -29.12 -9.97 -2.77
N ASN A 218 -28.50 -8.80 -2.93
CA ASN A 218 -28.65 -7.67 -2.01
C ASN A 218 -29.62 -6.62 -2.57
N VAL A 219 -30.64 -6.30 -1.77
CA VAL A 219 -31.60 -5.21 -2.05
C VAL A 219 -31.07 -3.86 -1.54
N GLY A 220 -30.09 -3.88 -0.61
CA GLY A 220 -29.45 -2.70 -0.01
C GLY A 220 -28.24 -2.16 -0.77
N GLN A 221 -27.58 -1.15 -0.18
CA GLN A 221 -26.30 -0.63 -0.65
C GLN A 221 -25.17 -1.19 0.20
N VAL A 222 -24.07 -1.55 -0.45
CA VAL A 222 -22.90 -2.10 0.22
C VAL A 222 -21.88 -0.99 0.48
N ILE A 223 -21.25 -1.03 1.65
CA ILE A 223 -20.08 -0.20 1.97
C ILE A 223 -18.94 -1.10 2.34
N ASN A 224 -17.78 -0.81 1.76
CA ASN A 224 -16.53 -1.41 2.16
C ASN A 224 -15.76 -0.39 2.98
N VAL A 225 -15.41 -0.78 4.21
CA VAL A 225 -14.48 -0.08 5.07
C VAL A 225 -13.22 -0.92 5.07
N SER A 226 -12.15 -0.42 4.44
CA SER A 226 -10.91 -1.18 4.28
C SER A 226 -9.72 -0.46 4.86
N GLY A 227 -8.94 -1.18 5.66
CA GLY A 227 -7.64 -0.76 6.15
C GLY A 227 -6.56 -1.67 5.57
N GLY A 228 -5.44 -1.09 5.13
CA GLY A 228 -4.44 -1.82 4.34
C GLY A 228 -2.99 -1.42 4.60
N HIS A 229 -2.09 -2.25 4.08
CA HIS A 229 -0.61 -2.13 4.10
C HIS A 229 0.09 -2.35 5.44
N ILE A 230 -0.52 -3.16 6.31
CA ILE A 230 0.11 -3.59 7.56
C ILE A 230 1.29 -4.50 7.21
N TYR A 231 2.48 -4.08 7.63
CA TYR A 231 3.75 -4.66 7.24
C TYR A 231 4.58 -5.06 8.46
N THR A 232 4.03 -6.00 9.24
CA THR A 232 4.40 -6.21 10.64
C THR A 232 3.78 -7.52 11.14
N ASP A 233 4.16 -7.94 12.34
CA ASP A 233 3.54 -9.06 13.04
C ASP A 233 2.08 -8.75 13.44
N GLN A 234 1.35 -9.79 13.87
CA GLN A 234 -0.06 -9.68 14.28
C GLN A 234 -0.26 -8.84 15.55
N HIS A 235 0.79 -8.35 16.19
CA HIS A 235 0.75 -7.60 17.44
C HIS A 235 0.97 -6.10 17.26
N ASP A 236 0.94 -5.62 16.02
CA ASP A 236 1.06 -4.20 15.75
C ASP A 236 -0.07 -3.39 16.42
N PRO A 237 0.25 -2.37 17.24
CA PRO A 237 -0.76 -1.53 17.88
C PRO A 237 -1.75 -0.89 16.89
N ARG A 238 -1.33 -0.63 15.64
CA ARG A 238 -2.17 -0.08 14.57
C ARG A 238 -3.25 -1.06 14.13
N LEU A 239 -2.96 -2.37 14.10
CA LEU A 239 -3.96 -3.41 13.87
C LEU A 239 -5.06 -3.33 14.93
N LYS A 240 -4.69 -3.15 16.20
CA LYS A 240 -5.65 -3.04 17.30
C LYS A 240 -6.54 -1.80 17.18
N VAL A 241 -5.98 -0.66 16.78
CA VAL A 241 -6.77 0.57 16.51
C VAL A 241 -7.77 0.34 15.38
N MET A 242 -7.33 -0.21 14.25
CA MET A 242 -8.19 -0.54 13.12
C MET A 242 -9.30 -1.54 13.53
N MET A 243 -8.96 -2.58 14.26
CA MET A 243 -9.93 -3.60 14.72
C MET A 243 -10.93 -3.02 15.72
N ASN A 244 -10.51 -2.12 16.60
CA ASN A 244 -11.41 -1.38 17.48
C ASN A 244 -12.35 -0.47 16.67
N PHE A 245 -11.85 0.19 15.63
CA PHE A 245 -12.69 0.96 14.75
C PHE A 245 -13.73 0.09 14.03
N PHE A 246 -13.32 -1.04 13.43
CA PHE A 246 -14.27 -1.97 12.82
C PHE A 246 -15.31 -2.46 13.82
N LYS A 247 -14.91 -2.76 15.05
CA LYS A 247 -15.85 -3.06 16.13
C LYS A 247 -16.86 -1.96 16.35
N ARG A 248 -16.43 -0.70 16.50
CA ARG A 248 -17.35 0.43 16.68
C ARG A 248 -18.28 0.64 15.49
N VAL A 249 -17.78 0.42 14.28
CA VAL A 249 -18.59 0.45 13.06
C VAL A 249 -19.67 -0.64 13.10
N ILE A 250 -19.32 -1.88 13.47
CA ILE A 250 -20.26 -2.99 13.64
C ILE A 250 -21.30 -2.67 14.72
N GLU A 251 -20.88 -2.15 15.87
CA GLU A 251 -21.77 -1.80 16.99
C GLU A 251 -22.77 -0.70 16.65
N ARG A 252 -22.40 0.25 15.79
CA ARG A 252 -23.18 1.47 15.53
C ARG A 252 -23.91 1.47 14.20
N LEU A 253 -23.43 0.74 13.19
CA LEU A 253 -24.11 0.63 11.90
C LEU A 253 -25.00 -0.62 11.89
N GLU A 254 -26.26 -0.44 11.53
CA GLU A 254 -27.22 -1.52 11.30
C GLU A 254 -26.96 -2.18 9.94
N GLY A 255 -27.26 -3.49 9.84
CA GLY A 255 -27.14 -4.25 8.61
C GLY A 255 -26.28 -5.50 8.75
N ASP A 256 -26.45 -6.46 7.85
CA ASP A 256 -25.57 -7.63 7.80
C ASP A 256 -24.14 -7.17 7.45
N CYS A 257 -23.13 -7.81 8.04
CA CYS A 257 -21.75 -7.45 7.77
C CYS A 257 -20.83 -8.66 7.69
N LYS A 258 -19.75 -8.50 6.93
CA LYS A 258 -18.69 -9.49 6.77
C LYS A 258 -17.34 -8.80 6.95
N LEU A 259 -16.58 -9.23 7.95
CA LEU A 259 -15.18 -8.85 8.11
C LEU A 259 -14.29 -9.96 7.55
N SER A 260 -13.50 -9.60 6.55
CA SER A 260 -12.58 -10.50 5.86
C SER A 260 -11.15 -9.99 5.90
N VAL A 261 -10.20 -10.92 5.80
CA VAL A 261 -8.79 -10.64 5.51
C VAL A 261 -8.48 -11.17 4.12
N ILE A 262 -7.92 -10.31 3.28
CA ILE A 262 -7.41 -10.64 1.97
C ILE A 262 -5.90 -10.84 2.10
N LYS A 263 -5.43 -12.04 1.74
CA LYS A 263 -4.00 -12.42 1.73
C LYS A 263 -3.53 -12.67 0.30
N GLY A 264 -2.26 -12.33 0.03
CA GLY A 264 -1.64 -12.46 -1.29
C GLY A 264 -2.16 -11.41 -2.26
N TYR A 265 -1.28 -10.86 -3.10
CA TYR A 265 -1.62 -9.74 -4.01
C TYR A 265 -1.34 -10.01 -5.48
N LEU A 266 -0.91 -11.21 -5.83
CA LEU A 266 -1.00 -11.64 -7.22
C LEU A 266 -2.48 -11.92 -7.52
N ILE A 267 -3.02 -11.29 -8.57
CA ILE A 267 -4.42 -11.45 -9.03
C ILE A 267 -4.87 -12.92 -9.12
N LYS A 268 -3.93 -13.84 -9.28
CA LYS A 268 -4.17 -15.28 -9.41
C LYS A 268 -4.25 -16.05 -8.08
N ASP A 269 -3.74 -15.49 -6.98
CA ASP A 269 -3.60 -16.18 -5.68
C ASP A 269 -4.29 -15.45 -4.51
N TYR A 270 -5.19 -14.49 -4.81
CA TYR A 270 -6.00 -13.83 -3.79
C TYR A 270 -6.81 -14.86 -2.99
N LYS A 271 -6.56 -14.90 -1.68
CA LYS A 271 -7.38 -15.68 -0.74
C LYS A 271 -8.10 -14.73 0.21
N GLU A 272 -9.40 -14.59 0.01
CA GLU A 272 -10.28 -14.00 1.01
C GLU A 272 -10.53 -15.02 2.12
N ILE A 273 -10.26 -14.62 3.36
CA ILE A 273 -10.57 -15.40 4.56
C ILE A 273 -11.57 -14.59 5.36
N VAL A 274 -12.80 -15.10 5.46
CA VAL A 274 -13.82 -14.53 6.32
C VAL A 274 -13.44 -14.77 7.78
N LEU A 275 -13.30 -13.68 8.54
CA LEU A 275 -13.02 -13.72 9.97
C LEU A 275 -14.30 -13.77 10.80
N MET A 276 -15.27 -12.93 10.44
CA MET A 276 -16.54 -12.82 11.14
C MET A 276 -17.65 -12.36 10.20
N GLU A 277 -18.87 -12.85 10.47
CA GLU A 277 -20.09 -12.41 9.82
C GLU A 277 -21.15 -12.06 10.86
N ARG A 278 -21.88 -10.97 10.65
CA ARG A 278 -23.17 -10.71 11.30
C ARG A 278 -24.25 -10.93 10.26
N LYS A 279 -25.17 -11.85 10.54
CA LYS A 279 -26.36 -12.09 9.73
C LYS A 279 -27.58 -12.22 10.62
N GLU A 280 -28.62 -11.44 10.36
CA GLU A 280 -29.87 -11.47 11.15
C GLU A 280 -29.57 -11.33 12.67
N ASP A 281 -28.71 -10.37 13.02
CA ASP A 281 -28.22 -10.10 14.39
C ASP A 281 -27.36 -11.20 15.05
N ILE A 282 -27.08 -12.30 14.35
CA ILE A 282 -26.19 -13.37 14.83
C ILE A 282 -24.77 -13.11 14.35
N ILE A 283 -23.84 -12.98 15.28
CA ILE A 283 -22.40 -12.88 14.99
C ILE A 283 -21.78 -14.28 15.03
N THR A 284 -21.11 -14.66 13.94
CA THR A 284 -20.35 -15.91 13.82
C THR A 284 -18.88 -15.59 13.56
N VAL A 285 -17.97 -16.24 14.31
CA VAL A 285 -16.52 -16.08 14.16
C VAL A 285 -15.89 -17.34 13.59
N ASN A 286 -15.03 -17.18 12.58
CA ASN A 286 -14.26 -18.27 12.00
C ASN A 286 -13.12 -18.70 12.93
N LYS A 287 -13.34 -19.77 13.68
CA LYS A 287 -12.35 -20.31 14.64
C LYS A 287 -11.10 -20.89 13.99
N ASN A 288 -11.09 -21.09 12.67
CA ASN A 288 -9.95 -21.64 11.94
C ASN A 288 -9.06 -20.55 11.31
N ALA A 289 -9.48 -19.28 11.33
CA ALA A 289 -8.66 -18.18 10.87
C ALA A 289 -7.52 -17.89 11.87
N VAL A 290 -6.31 -17.66 11.37
CA VAL A 290 -5.15 -17.33 12.20
C VAL A 290 -5.38 -15.97 12.88
N GLU A 291 -5.97 -15.03 12.14
CA GLU A 291 -6.26 -13.66 12.57
C GLU A 291 -7.39 -13.54 13.59
N LYS A 292 -8.02 -14.65 14.02
CA LYS A 292 -9.12 -14.61 15.02
C LYS A 292 -8.69 -14.00 16.36
N CYS A 293 -7.39 -14.06 16.70
CA CYS A 293 -6.84 -13.44 17.91
C CYS A 293 -7.16 -11.94 17.96
N LEU A 294 -7.09 -11.25 16.83
CA LEU A 294 -7.39 -9.82 16.70
C LEU A 294 -8.84 -9.49 17.09
N LEU A 295 -9.78 -10.42 16.85
CA LEU A 295 -11.17 -10.27 17.24
C LEU A 295 -11.35 -10.38 18.75
N TYR A 296 -10.67 -11.34 19.39
CA TYR A 296 -10.69 -11.51 20.84
C TYR A 296 -10.08 -10.30 21.56
N GLU A 297 -9.00 -9.73 21.05
CA GLU A 297 -8.32 -8.58 21.65
C GLU A 297 -9.18 -7.32 21.72
N VAL A 298 -10.13 -7.18 20.81
CA VAL A 298 -11.10 -6.07 20.79
C VAL A 298 -12.45 -6.45 21.40
N GLY A 299 -12.65 -7.71 21.80
CA GLY A 299 -13.89 -8.19 22.40
C GLY A 299 -15.02 -8.41 21.39
N LEU A 300 -14.71 -8.82 20.16
CA LEU A 300 -15.65 -9.31 19.16
C LEU A 300 -15.56 -10.85 19.13
N SER A 301 -16.31 -11.56 19.96
CA SER A 301 -16.26 -13.02 20.04
C SER A 301 -17.56 -13.68 20.41
#